data_AF-A0A7S2QL45-F1
#
_entry.id   AF-A0A7S2QL45-F1
#
_cell.length_a   1.000
_cell.length_b   1.000
_cell.length_c   1.000
_cell.angle_alpha   90.00
_cell.angle_beta   90.00
_cell.angle_gamma   90.00
#
_symmetry.space_group_name_H-M   'P 1'
#
loop_
_entity.id
_entity.type
_entity.pdbx_description
1 polymer ?
#
loop_
_entity_poly.entity_id
_entity_poly.type
_entity_poly.pdbx_seq_one_letter_code
_entity_poly.pdbx_strand_id
1 'polypeptide(L)'
;ALVQLSYAIGVAKPLSLFVETYGTEQGALSADDITNVIKIAFDCRPGAIAQSLALREPKYQQTAAYCHFGREPYTKDGVKFFEWENAKDLSKYKAMTSAQVTAELK
;
A
#
# COMPACT_ATOMS: atom_id res chain seq x y z
N ALA A 1 -8.87 8.42 2.11
CA ALA A 1 -9.17 6.97 2.02
C ALA A 1 -8.75 6.29 3.31
N LEU A 2 -9.50 5.27 3.72
CA LEU A 2 -9.17 4.35 4.80
C LEU A 2 -8.86 2.99 4.19
N VAL A 3 -7.78 2.34 4.63
CA VAL A 3 -7.36 1.03 4.15
C VAL A 3 -7.33 0.05 5.31
N GLN A 4 -7.95 -1.11 5.13
CA GLN A 4 -7.99 -2.17 6.14
C GLN A 4 -7.38 -3.46 5.58
N LEU A 5 -6.47 -4.06 6.34
CA LEU A 5 -5.92 -5.39 6.08
C LEU A 5 -6.10 -6.29 7.30
N SER A 6 -6.28 -7.59 7.08
CA SER A 6 -6.31 -8.59 8.14
C SER A 6 -5.46 -9.81 7.79
N TYR A 7 -4.90 -10.47 8.81
CA TYR A 7 -4.05 -11.66 8.66
C TYR A 7 -4.42 -12.73 9.68
N ALA A 8 -4.24 -14.00 9.29
CA ALA A 8 -4.19 -15.12 10.22
C ALA A 8 -2.73 -15.47 10.53
N ILE A 9 -2.46 -15.86 11.78
CA ILE A 9 -1.13 -16.34 12.17
C ILE A 9 -0.72 -17.54 11.29
N GLY A 10 0.49 -17.48 10.73
CA GLY A 10 1.01 -18.52 9.84
C GLY A 10 0.51 -18.47 8.39
N VAL A 11 -0.40 -17.56 8.03
CA VAL A 11 -0.91 -17.40 6.65
C VAL A 11 -0.23 -16.22 5.98
N ALA A 12 0.44 -16.46 4.86
CA ALA A 12 1.24 -15.43 4.19
C ALA A 12 0.39 -14.34 3.50
N LYS A 13 -0.72 -14.72 2.85
CA LYS A 13 -1.62 -13.78 2.18
C LYS A 13 -2.59 -13.15 3.20
N PRO A 14 -2.99 -11.88 3.04
CA PRO A 14 -4.03 -11.30 3.89
C PRO A 14 -5.35 -12.06 3.72
N LEU A 15 -6.12 -12.15 4.80
CA LEU A 15 -7.48 -12.70 4.78
C LEU A 15 -8.45 -11.72 4.10
N SER A 16 -8.27 -10.42 4.35
CA SER A 16 -9.04 -9.36 3.72
C SER A 16 -8.18 -8.13 3.41
N LEU A 17 -8.54 -7.45 2.33
CA LEU A 17 -8.07 -6.12 1.96
C LEU A 17 -9.29 -5.32 1.50
N PHE A 18 -9.54 -4.19 2.15
CA PHE A 18 -10.68 -3.32 1.91
C PHE A 18 -10.24 -1.85 1.88
N VAL A 19 -10.84 -1.06 0.99
CA VAL A 19 -10.63 0.38 0.88
C VAL A 19 -11.97 1.10 0.98
N GLU A 20 -12.04 2.08 1.87
CA GLU A 20 -13.14 3.03 1.99
C GLU A 20 -12.65 4.41 1.51
N THR A 21 -13.42 5.01 0.60
CA THR A 21 -13.09 6.30 -0.02
C THR A 21 -13.89 7.44 0.57
N TYR A 22 -14.90 7.17 1.39
CA TYR A 22 -15.84 8.17 1.94
C TYR A 22 -16.56 8.97 0.83
N GLY A 23 -16.81 8.33 -0.32
CA GLY A 23 -17.44 8.96 -1.48
C GLY A 23 -16.56 9.96 -2.24
N THR A 24 -15.24 9.97 -1.99
CA THR A 24 -14.29 10.89 -2.67
C THR A 24 -13.49 10.24 -3.80
N GLU A 25 -13.89 9.05 -4.24
CA GLU A 25 -13.35 8.42 -5.45
C GLU A 25 -13.56 9.32 -6.68
N GLN A 26 -12.71 9.16 -7.69
CA GLN A 26 -12.70 10.02 -8.87
C GLN A 26 -12.76 9.18 -10.15
N GLY A 27 -13.36 9.78 -11.19
CA GLY A 27 -13.47 9.13 -12.50
C GLY A 27 -14.52 8.04 -12.52
N ALA A 28 -14.25 6.96 -13.23
CA ALA A 28 -15.17 5.83 -13.40
C ALA A 28 -14.94 4.67 -12.41
N LEU A 29 -13.98 4.81 -11.49
CA LEU A 29 -13.61 3.76 -10.54
C LEU A 29 -14.45 3.87 -9.27
N SER A 30 -15.05 2.75 -8.88
CA SER A 30 -15.68 2.59 -7.57
C SER A 30 -14.64 2.29 -6.46
N ALA A 31 -15.06 2.33 -5.20
CA ALA A 31 -14.23 1.89 -4.07
C ALA A 31 -13.79 0.41 -4.19
N ASP A 32 -14.65 -0.44 -4.75
CA ASP A 32 -14.32 -1.84 -5.04
C ASP A 32 -13.27 -1.98 -6.14
N ASP A 33 -13.37 -1.15 -7.19
CA ASP A 33 -12.35 -1.10 -8.24
C ASP A 33 -11.01 -0.65 -7.67
N ILE A 34 -11.00 0.38 -6.82
CA ILE A 34 -9.78 0.85 -6.14
C ILE A 34 -9.22 -0.28 -5.26
N THR A 35 -10.06 -0.98 -4.50
CA THR A 35 -9.63 -2.15 -3.71
C THR A 35 -8.96 -3.21 -4.59
N ASN A 36 -9.49 -3.47 -5.77
CA ASN A 36 -8.91 -4.43 -6.73
C ASN A 36 -7.59 -3.93 -7.32
N VAL A 37 -7.49 -2.64 -7.65
CA VAL A 37 -6.22 -2.01 -8.07
C VAL A 37 -5.15 -2.20 -7.00
N ILE A 38 -5.48 -2.02 -5.71
CA ILE A 38 -4.52 -2.23 -4.62
C ILE A 38 -4.10 -3.71 -4.55
N LYS A 39 -5.03 -4.66 -4.70
CA LYS A 39 -4.71 -6.10 -4.72
C LYS A 39 -3.78 -6.49 -5.88
N ILE A 40 -3.90 -5.84 -7.04
CA ILE A 40 -3.01 -6.05 -8.20
C ILE A 40 -1.65 -5.41 -7.94
N ALA A 41 -1.63 -4.17 -7.45
CA ALA A 41 -0.43 -3.37 -7.39
C ALA A 41 0.46 -3.68 -6.18
N PHE A 42 -0.07 -4.22 -5.09
CA PHE A 42 0.69 -4.44 -3.85
C PHE A 42 0.71 -5.91 -3.45
N ASP A 43 1.93 -6.43 -3.27
CA ASP A 43 2.12 -7.71 -2.61
C ASP A 43 2.06 -7.50 -1.08
N CYS A 44 0.86 -7.67 -0.54
CA CYS A 44 0.60 -7.50 0.89
C CYS A 44 1.04 -8.70 1.75
N ARG A 45 1.88 -9.62 1.26
CA ARG A 45 2.46 -10.64 2.16
C ARG A 45 3.46 -9.95 3.11
N PRO A 46 3.49 -10.26 4.42
CA PRO A 46 4.39 -9.58 5.37
C PRO A 46 5.86 -9.59 4.95
N GLY A 47 6.35 -10.69 4.38
CA GLY A 47 7.71 -10.79 3.87
C GLY A 47 7.99 -9.90 2.65
N ALA A 48 7.01 -9.72 1.77
CA ALA A 48 7.11 -8.86 0.60
C ALA A 48 7.06 -7.37 0.99
N ILE A 49 6.17 -7.01 1.92
CA ILE A 49 6.13 -5.66 2.54
C ILE A 49 7.48 -5.33 3.20
N ALA A 50 8.04 -6.27 3.97
CA ALA A 50 9.32 -6.07 4.63
C ALA A 50 10.47 -5.86 3.63
N GLN A 51 10.41 -6.48 2.46
CA GLN A 51 11.40 -6.30 1.40
C GLN A 51 11.18 -4.98 0.65
N SER A 52 9.95 -4.69 0.20
CA SER A 52 9.65 -3.50 -0.60
C SER A 52 9.91 -2.20 0.14
N LEU A 53 9.69 -2.18 1.46
CA LEU A 53 9.91 -1.02 2.32
C LEU A 53 11.24 -1.06 3.09
N ALA A 54 12.11 -2.03 2.79
CA ALA A 54 13.39 -2.23 3.46
C ALA A 54 13.30 -2.26 5.00
N LEU A 55 12.29 -2.94 5.55
CA LEU A 55 11.98 -2.97 6.99
C LEU A 55 12.93 -3.84 7.83
N ARG A 56 13.94 -4.46 7.23
CA ARG A 56 14.96 -5.21 7.99
C ARG A 56 16.15 -4.35 8.41
N GLU A 57 16.20 -3.10 7.95
CA GLU A 57 17.24 -2.15 8.32
C GLU A 57 17.03 -1.60 9.75
N PRO A 58 18.09 -1.42 10.55
CA PRO A 58 17.98 -0.93 11.93
C PRO A 58 17.81 0.61 11.98
N LYS A 59 16.60 1.11 11.69
CA LYS A 59 16.31 2.55 11.48
C LYS A 59 15.18 3.13 12.34
N TYR A 60 14.72 2.39 13.34
CA TYR A 60 13.48 2.66 14.06
C TYR A 60 13.59 3.66 15.21
N GLN A 61 14.80 4.03 15.65
CA GLN A 61 14.96 5.06 16.68
C GLN A 61 14.36 6.40 16.21
N GLN A 62 14.53 6.71 14.94
CA GLN A 62 14.04 7.92 14.29
C GLN A 62 12.51 7.96 14.23
N THR A 63 11.84 6.81 14.24
CA THR A 63 10.37 6.70 14.19
C THR A 63 9.73 6.72 15.58
N ALA A 64 10.52 6.55 16.65
CA ALA A 64 10.02 6.42 18.03
C ALA A 64 9.55 7.75 18.65
N ALA A 65 9.83 8.88 18.00
CA ALA A 65 9.39 10.21 18.41
C ALA A 65 8.85 10.98 17.20
N TYR A 66 7.91 11.90 17.46
CA TYR A 66 7.27 12.73 16.44
C TYR A 66 6.50 11.95 15.36
N CYS A 67 5.90 10.82 15.77
CA CYS A 67 5.02 9.97 14.97
C CYS A 67 5.72 9.18 13.84
N HIS A 68 5.02 8.17 13.33
CA HIS A 68 5.51 7.24 12.29
C HIS A 68 5.20 7.70 10.86
N PHE A 69 4.18 8.55 10.68
CA PHE A 69 3.63 8.93 9.36
C PHE A 69 3.72 10.43 9.11
N GLY A 70 3.65 10.83 7.84
CA GLY A 70 3.66 12.23 7.40
C GLY A 70 5.03 12.88 7.50
N ARG A 71 6.10 12.08 7.39
CA ARG A 71 7.49 12.53 7.46
C ARG A 71 8.13 12.41 6.08
N GLU A 72 8.97 13.38 5.72
CA GLU A 72 9.70 13.32 4.45
C GLU A 72 10.64 12.11 4.41
N PRO A 73 10.53 11.22 3.41
CA PRO A 73 11.43 10.08 3.26
C PRO A 73 12.81 10.54 2.80
N TYR A 74 13.86 9.89 3.31
CA TYR A 74 15.25 10.18 2.93
C TYR A 74 16.14 8.96 3.07
N THR A 75 17.25 8.95 2.32
CA THR A 75 18.28 7.91 2.44
C THR A 75 19.52 8.49 3.10
N LYS A 76 20.07 7.79 4.09
CA LYS A 76 21.32 8.15 4.75
C LYS A 76 22.17 6.91 4.95
N ASP A 77 23.44 6.96 4.53
CA ASP A 77 24.40 5.87 4.67
C ASP A 77 23.88 4.52 4.09
N GLY A 78 23.13 4.60 2.99
CA GLY A 78 22.49 3.45 2.33
C GLY A 78 21.21 2.93 3.00
N VAL A 79 20.79 3.50 4.12
CA VAL A 79 19.57 3.14 4.86
C VAL A 79 18.42 4.06 4.47
N LYS A 80 17.25 3.49 4.16
CA LYS A 80 16.08 4.23 3.67
C LYS A 80 15.09 4.56 4.80
N PHE A 81 15.04 5.80 5.26
CA PHE A 81 14.11 6.20 6.31
C PHE A 81 12.72 6.54 5.74
N PHE A 82 11.67 6.12 6.45
CA PHE A 82 10.26 6.38 6.11
C PHE A 82 9.87 5.93 4.70
N GLU A 83 10.41 4.80 4.21
CA GLU A 83 10.17 4.32 2.84
C GLU A 83 8.68 4.14 2.49
N TRP A 84 7.81 3.94 3.48
CA TRP A 84 6.35 3.87 3.28
C TRP A 84 5.70 5.21 2.87
N GLU A 85 6.39 6.33 3.03
CA GLU A 85 5.93 7.66 2.58
C GLU A 85 6.22 7.88 1.08
N ASN A 86 7.07 7.05 0.47
CA ASN A 86 7.28 7.07 -0.98
C ASN A 86 6.08 6.44 -1.70
N ALA A 87 5.26 7.28 -2.32
CA ALA A 87 4.06 6.84 -3.04
C ALA A 87 4.43 6.00 -4.27
N LYS A 88 3.75 4.85 -4.42
CA LYS A 88 3.80 4.07 -5.65
C LYS A 88 2.94 4.73 -6.72
N ASP A 89 3.49 4.90 -7.91
CA ASP A 89 2.71 5.41 -9.04
C ASP A 89 1.67 4.38 -9.51
N LEU A 90 0.40 4.78 -9.47
CA LEU A 90 -0.77 4.02 -9.93
C LEU A 90 -1.54 4.76 -11.03
N SER A 91 -0.93 5.77 -11.65
CA SER A 91 -1.54 6.63 -12.67
C SER A 91 -2.15 5.83 -13.84
N LYS A 92 -1.56 4.70 -14.20
CA LYS A 92 -2.08 3.73 -15.19
C LYS A 92 -3.56 3.41 -14.99
N TYR A 93 -4.00 3.21 -13.74
CA TYR A 93 -5.35 2.74 -13.44
C TYR A 93 -6.40 3.86 -13.53
N LYS A 94 -6.00 5.13 -13.49
CA LYS A 94 -6.90 6.28 -13.48
C LYS A 94 -7.85 6.32 -14.67
N ALA A 95 -7.41 5.83 -15.83
CA ALA A 95 -8.18 5.81 -17.07
C ALA A 95 -8.93 4.48 -17.30
N MET A 96 -8.86 3.54 -16.36
CA MET A 96 -9.51 2.24 -16.50
C MET A 96 -10.98 2.31 -16.09
N THR A 97 -11.77 1.43 -16.70
CA THR A 97 -13.14 1.11 -16.31
C THR A 97 -13.16 -0.07 -15.35
N SER A 98 -14.25 -0.25 -14.60
CA SER A 98 -14.43 -1.39 -13.68
C SER A 98 -14.23 -2.75 -14.37
N ALA A 99 -14.67 -2.88 -15.63
CA ALA A 99 -14.48 -4.09 -16.42
C ALA A 99 -13.00 -4.38 -16.71
N GLN A 100 -12.21 -3.34 -17.02
CA GLN A 100 -10.78 -3.47 -17.25
C GLN A 100 -10.02 -3.82 -15.97
N VAL A 101 -10.38 -3.21 -14.83
CA VAL A 101 -9.78 -3.54 -13.52
C VAL A 101 -10.08 -4.98 -13.14
N THR A 102 -11.33 -5.42 -13.29
CA THR A 102 -11.74 -6.80 -13.00
C THR A 102 -11.03 -7.82 -13.89
N ALA A 103 -10.74 -7.47 -15.15
CA ALA A 103 -9.99 -8.33 -16.06
C ALA A 103 -8.52 -8.48 -15.65
N GLU A 104 -7.89 -7.42 -15.13
CA GLU A 104 -6.48 -7.42 -14.70
C GLU A 104 -6.27 -8.08 -13.32
N LEU A 105 -7.32 -8.23 -12.52
CA LEU A 105 -7.26 -8.90 -11.21
C LEU A 105 -7.12 -10.45 -11.32
N LYS A 106 -7.57 -11.03 -12.43
CA LYS A 106 -7.57 -12.50 -12.66
C LYS A 106 -6.17 -13.04 -12.93
#